data_AF-A0A8D8SH76-F1
#
_entry.id   AF-A0A8D8SH76-F1
#
_cell.length_a   1.000
_cell.length_b   1.000
_cell.length_c   1.000
_cell.angle_alpha   90.00
_cell.angle_beta   90.00
_cell.angle_gamma   90.00
#
_symmetry.space_group_name_H-M   'P 1'
#
loop_
_entity.id
_entity.type
_entity.pdbx_description
1 polymer ?
#
loop_
_entity_poly.entity_id
_entity_poly.type
_entity_poly.pdbx_seq_one_letter_code
_entity_poly.pdbx_strand_id
1 'polypeptide(L)'
;MGRSKPAREYFKNGYTLYLNSGLSSSRNHYGQRVITREADLVTAHEFGHNWGSEHDPDMPECSPSASQGGSYLMYTYSVSGYDVNNKRFSPCSLRSIRKVLEAKSGKCFSEPEESFCGNLRVEGDEECDAGLLGTEDNDACCDKVCKLRRNQGAVCSDKNSPCCQNCQYMAVGVKCRDAQYATCEQESRCTGTSSVCPPSAPMSDNTGCLERGKCRGGKCIPFCETQNQQSCMCDVIADACKRCCRPSLNETCTPVDPVDILPDGTPCIQGFCNKGTCEKTIQDVVERFWDIIEEININKVLLFLRDNVVGTVVVVSAALWIPASCLISYIDRARLRAAYNEHRERVV
;
A
#
# COMPACT_ATOMS: atom_id res chain seq x y z
N MET A 1 30.98 -11.67 14.90
CA MET A 1 30.82 -11.68 13.43
C MET A 1 29.95 -12.86 13.02
N GLY A 2 28.63 -12.71 13.17
CA GLY A 2 27.69 -13.67 12.59
C GLY A 2 27.57 -13.39 11.10
N ARG A 3 28.04 -14.30 10.25
CA ARG A 3 27.74 -14.23 8.81
C ARG A 3 26.24 -14.43 8.65
N SER A 4 25.51 -13.38 8.28
CA SER A 4 24.15 -13.51 7.75
C SER A 4 24.20 -14.52 6.61
N LYS A 5 23.38 -15.57 6.67
CA LYS A 5 23.25 -16.50 5.55
C LYS A 5 22.62 -15.72 4.39
N PRO A 6 23.18 -15.73 3.17
CA PRO A 6 22.58 -15.04 2.05
C PRO A 6 21.16 -15.59 1.83
N ALA A 7 20.23 -14.69 1.49
CA ALA A 7 18.88 -15.05 1.10
C ALA A 7 18.94 -16.09 -0.03
N ARG A 8 18.00 -17.04 -0.04
CA ARG A 8 17.93 -18.06 -1.08
C ARG A 8 17.71 -17.36 -2.42
N GLU A 9 18.69 -17.40 -3.30
CA GLU A 9 18.65 -16.76 -4.62
C GLU A 9 17.61 -17.47 -5.49
N TYR A 10 16.60 -16.71 -5.94
CA TYR A 10 15.61 -17.20 -6.89
C TYR A 10 16.09 -16.87 -8.30
N PHE A 11 16.00 -17.82 -9.23
CA PHE A 11 16.44 -17.60 -10.61
C PHE A 11 15.25 -17.70 -11.56
N LYS A 12 14.95 -16.63 -12.30
CA LYS A 12 13.92 -16.61 -13.36
C LYS A 12 14.46 -15.84 -14.57
N ASN A 13 14.34 -16.41 -15.77
CA ASN A 13 14.73 -15.79 -17.04
C ASN A 13 16.17 -15.23 -17.10
N GLY A 14 17.12 -15.88 -16.42
CA GLY A 14 18.53 -15.44 -16.40
C GLY A 14 18.86 -14.34 -15.37
N TYR A 15 17.89 -13.94 -14.54
CA TYR A 15 18.09 -12.96 -13.47
C TYR A 15 18.03 -13.62 -12.10
N THR A 16 18.92 -13.17 -11.20
CA THR A 16 18.80 -13.43 -9.76
C THR A 16 17.76 -12.48 -9.17
N LEU A 17 16.72 -13.05 -8.58
CA LEU A 17 15.62 -12.36 -7.94
C LEU A 17 15.77 -12.42 -6.42
N TYR A 18 15.51 -11.28 -5.78
CA TYR A 18 15.46 -11.13 -4.33
C TYR A 18 14.01 -10.81 -3.94
N LEU A 19 13.31 -11.80 -3.40
CA LEU A 19 11.87 -11.69 -3.07
C LEU A 19 11.60 -11.05 -1.70
N ASN A 20 12.58 -10.32 -1.15
CA ASN A 20 12.48 -9.53 0.08
C ASN A 20 12.37 -8.03 -0.24
N SER A 21 11.63 -7.72 -1.31
CA SER A 21 11.41 -6.38 -1.83
C SER A 21 9.93 -6.00 -1.71
N GLY A 22 9.65 -4.71 -1.54
CA GLY A 22 8.31 -4.14 -1.64
C GLY A 22 8.37 -2.80 -2.36
N LEU A 23 7.25 -2.40 -2.99
CA LEU A 23 7.12 -1.11 -3.65
C LEU A 23 5.90 -0.39 -3.09
N SER A 24 6.09 0.85 -2.67
CA SER A 24 5.01 1.77 -2.28
C SER A 24 5.19 3.09 -3.01
N SER A 25 4.09 3.73 -3.38
CA SER A 25 4.08 5.00 -4.10
C SER A 25 3.32 6.07 -3.32
N SER A 26 3.91 7.26 -3.21
CA SER A 26 3.23 8.45 -2.70
C SER A 26 2.44 9.20 -3.77
N ARG A 27 2.27 8.59 -4.95
CA ARG A 27 1.43 9.08 -6.05
C ARG A 27 0.44 8.00 -6.51
N ASN A 28 -0.82 8.38 -6.62
CA ASN A 28 -1.87 7.50 -7.14
C ASN A 28 -1.87 7.47 -8.68
N HIS A 29 -2.68 6.59 -9.27
CA HIS A 29 -2.84 6.46 -10.73
C HIS A 29 -3.31 7.77 -11.41
N TYR A 30 -3.97 8.66 -10.66
CA TYR A 30 -4.43 9.97 -11.11
C TYR A 30 -3.34 11.05 -11.06
N GLY A 31 -2.09 10.69 -10.71
CA GLY A 31 -0.94 11.60 -10.64
C GLY A 31 -0.95 12.52 -9.41
N GLN A 32 -1.92 12.36 -8.52
CA GLN A 32 -2.04 13.16 -7.30
C GLN A 32 -1.13 12.60 -6.21
N ARG A 33 -0.64 13.48 -5.34
CA ARG A 33 0.11 13.09 -4.16
C ARG A 33 -0.84 12.52 -3.12
N VAL A 34 -0.59 11.28 -2.70
CA VAL A 34 -1.32 10.61 -1.63
C VAL A 34 -1.04 11.32 -0.31
N ILE A 35 -2.06 11.52 0.52
CA ILE A 35 -1.88 12.13 1.84
C ILE A 35 -0.96 11.24 2.70
N THR A 36 -0.11 11.85 3.55
CA THR A 36 0.88 11.10 4.34
C THR A 36 0.25 9.96 5.14
N ARG A 37 -0.95 10.18 5.71
CA ARG A 37 -1.70 9.14 6.42
C ARG A 37 -1.95 7.90 5.57
N GLU A 38 -2.40 8.07 4.34
CA GLU A 38 -2.69 6.95 3.42
C GLU A 38 -1.39 6.30 2.92
N ALA A 39 -0.36 7.10 2.64
CA ALA A 39 0.94 6.58 2.21
C ALA A 39 1.61 5.70 3.29
N ASP A 40 1.50 6.10 4.56
CA ASP A 40 1.99 5.31 5.70
C ASP A 40 1.22 3.99 5.83
N LEU A 41 -0.11 4.04 5.65
CA LEU A 41 -0.97 2.86 5.72
C LEU A 41 -0.68 1.87 4.59
N VAL A 42 -0.59 2.34 3.34
CA VAL A 42 -0.24 1.50 2.19
C VAL A 42 1.14 0.87 2.40
N THR A 43 2.13 1.66 2.83
CA THR A 43 3.48 1.12 3.08
C THR A 43 3.48 0.08 4.20
N ALA A 44 2.72 0.31 5.27
CA ALA A 44 2.58 -0.66 6.36
C ALA A 44 1.83 -1.93 5.92
N HIS A 45 0.85 -1.82 5.03
CA HIS A 45 0.15 -2.95 4.42
C HIS A 45 1.12 -3.84 3.61
N GLU A 46 1.96 -3.24 2.76
CA GLU A 46 2.98 -3.97 2.00
C GLU A 46 4.03 -4.62 2.91
N PHE A 47 4.38 -4.00 4.04
CA PHE A 47 5.22 -4.64 5.07
C PHE A 47 4.49 -5.83 5.74
N GLY A 48 3.18 -5.73 5.93
CA GLY A 48 2.34 -6.83 6.40
C GLY A 48 2.45 -8.06 5.50
N HIS A 49 2.42 -7.88 4.18
CA HIS A 49 2.66 -8.95 3.21
C HIS A 49 4.08 -9.54 3.31
N ASN A 50 5.10 -8.70 3.46
CA ASN A 50 6.48 -9.16 3.67
C ASN A 50 6.64 -9.98 4.98
N TRP A 51 5.85 -9.66 6.01
CA TRP A 51 5.74 -10.44 7.24
C TRP A 51 4.80 -11.65 7.12
N GLY A 52 4.24 -11.90 5.94
CA GLY A 52 3.46 -13.09 5.60
C GLY A 52 2.00 -13.04 5.98
N SER A 53 1.44 -11.85 6.21
CA SER A 53 -0.01 -11.69 6.25
C SER A 53 -0.59 -11.69 4.84
N GLU A 54 -1.65 -12.46 4.62
CA GLU A 54 -2.54 -12.25 3.48
C GLU A 54 -3.59 -11.18 3.83
N HIS A 55 -4.47 -10.86 2.87
CA HIS A 55 -5.62 -10.02 3.15
C HIS A 55 -6.53 -10.64 4.20
N ASP A 56 -7.13 -9.78 5.02
CA ASP A 56 -8.08 -10.19 6.04
C ASP A 56 -9.36 -10.76 5.39
N PRO A 57 -9.84 -11.92 5.84
CA PRO A 57 -11.10 -12.47 5.35
C PRO A 57 -12.28 -11.59 5.77
N ASP A 58 -13.35 -11.63 4.97
CA ASP A 58 -14.60 -10.92 5.25
C ASP A 58 -15.38 -11.61 6.38
N MET A 59 -14.89 -11.44 7.61
CA MET A 59 -15.51 -11.96 8.83
C MET A 59 -15.33 -10.97 9.99
N PRO A 60 -16.28 -10.89 10.95
CA PRO A 60 -16.26 -9.86 11.99
C PRO A 60 -15.00 -9.82 12.86
N GLU A 61 -14.30 -10.94 13.02
CA GLU A 61 -13.04 -10.99 13.78
C GLU A 61 -11.93 -10.15 13.14
N CYS A 62 -11.86 -10.13 11.80
CA CYS A 62 -10.71 -9.62 11.05
C CYS A 62 -11.05 -8.49 10.08
N SER A 63 -12.34 -8.33 9.74
CA SER A 63 -12.88 -7.23 8.95
C SER A 63 -14.18 -6.74 9.60
N PRO A 64 -14.12 -6.10 10.78
CA PRO A 64 -15.31 -5.60 11.46
C PRO A 64 -15.88 -4.37 10.71
N SER A 65 -17.15 -4.07 10.96
CA SER A 65 -17.84 -2.94 10.33
C SER A 65 -17.26 -1.58 10.76
N ALA A 66 -17.57 -0.52 10.01
CA ALA A 66 -17.21 0.87 10.36
C ALA A 66 -17.64 1.26 11.78
N SER A 67 -18.82 0.81 12.23
CA SER A 67 -19.35 1.04 13.59
C SER A 67 -18.56 0.32 14.70
N GLN A 68 -17.74 -0.67 14.35
CA GLN A 68 -16.89 -1.44 15.25
C GLN A 68 -15.40 -1.06 15.10
N GLY A 69 -15.13 0.15 14.58
CA GLY A 69 -13.77 0.66 14.39
C GLY A 69 -13.17 0.33 13.03
N GLY A 70 -13.99 -0.09 12.05
CA GLY A 70 -13.62 -0.27 10.65
C GLY A 70 -12.70 -1.45 10.39
N SER A 71 -12.43 -1.72 9.12
CA SER A 71 -11.53 -2.80 8.71
C SER A 71 -10.10 -2.57 9.22
N TYR A 72 -9.35 -3.66 9.40
CA TYR A 72 -7.96 -3.60 9.82
C TYR A 72 -7.01 -3.26 8.66
N LEU A 73 -5.73 -3.08 8.96
CA LEU A 73 -4.69 -2.68 8.02
C LEU A 73 -4.58 -3.60 6.79
N MET A 74 -4.80 -4.91 6.95
CA MET A 74 -4.67 -5.90 5.87
C MET A 74 -6.01 -6.16 5.14
N TYR A 75 -6.98 -5.26 5.25
CA TYR A 75 -8.19 -5.37 4.45
C TYR A 75 -7.87 -5.34 2.96
N THR A 76 -8.60 -6.11 2.15
CA THR A 76 -8.33 -6.26 0.70
C THR A 76 -8.49 -4.96 -0.10
N TYR A 77 -9.19 -3.97 0.47
CA TYR A 77 -9.35 -2.64 -0.13
C TYR A 77 -8.67 -1.58 0.74
N SER A 78 -8.26 -0.48 0.12
CA SER A 78 -7.59 0.62 0.83
C SER A 78 -8.46 1.20 1.95
N VAL A 79 -7.86 1.38 3.12
CA VAL A 79 -8.49 1.99 4.29
C VAL A 79 -8.16 3.48 4.39
N SER A 80 -9.09 4.30 4.87
CA SER A 80 -8.94 5.77 4.95
C SER A 80 -8.01 6.24 6.07
N GLY A 81 -7.84 5.43 7.11
CA GLY A 81 -7.07 5.77 8.30
C GLY A 81 -7.83 6.59 9.35
N TYR A 82 -9.13 6.83 9.15
CA TYR A 82 -9.98 7.52 10.13
C TYR A 82 -10.38 6.59 11.28
N ASP A 83 -10.66 5.32 10.96
CA ASP A 83 -11.10 4.36 11.97
C ASP A 83 -9.93 3.78 12.76
N VAL A 84 -10.20 3.42 14.02
CA VAL A 84 -9.17 2.99 14.98
C VAL A 84 -8.45 1.70 14.57
N ASN A 85 -9.12 0.79 13.85
CA ASN A 85 -8.53 -0.47 13.43
C ASN A 85 -7.68 -0.33 12.16
N ASN A 86 -7.87 0.71 11.35
CA ASN A 86 -7.10 0.91 10.12
C ASN A 86 -5.58 0.96 10.39
N LYS A 87 -5.18 1.34 11.61
CA LYS A 87 -3.78 1.45 12.06
C LYS A 87 -3.29 0.22 12.84
N ARG A 88 -4.01 -0.90 12.77
CA ARG A 88 -3.74 -2.12 13.52
C ARG A 88 -3.80 -3.32 12.60
N PHE A 89 -3.00 -4.33 12.90
CA PHE A 89 -3.19 -5.66 12.32
C PHE A 89 -4.36 -6.36 13.00
N SER A 90 -5.14 -7.10 12.22
CA SER A 90 -6.24 -7.92 12.74
C SER A 90 -5.72 -9.14 13.52
N PRO A 91 -6.57 -9.82 14.30
CA PRO A 91 -6.24 -11.11 14.87
C PRO A 91 -5.78 -12.16 13.83
N CYS A 92 -6.36 -12.16 12.62
CA CYS A 92 -5.95 -13.05 11.52
C CYS A 92 -4.53 -12.73 11.04
N SER A 93 -4.28 -11.45 10.77
CA SER A 93 -2.98 -10.96 10.32
C SER A 93 -1.87 -11.29 11.33
N LEU A 94 -2.12 -11.04 12.62
CA LEU A 94 -1.16 -11.32 13.70
C LEU A 94 -0.82 -12.80 13.82
N ARG A 95 -1.77 -13.72 13.60
CA ARG A 95 -1.51 -15.16 13.60
C ARG A 95 -0.55 -15.55 12.47
N SER A 96 -0.70 -14.97 11.29
CA SER A 96 0.17 -15.25 10.14
C SER A 96 1.57 -14.66 10.32
N ILE A 97 1.64 -13.38 10.73
CA ILE A 97 2.89 -12.67 11.01
C ILE A 97 3.71 -13.41 12.06
N ARG A 98 3.09 -13.83 13.16
CA ARG A 98 3.76 -14.57 14.23
C ARG A 98 4.48 -15.83 13.71
N LYS A 99 3.82 -16.64 12.88
CA LYS A 99 4.42 -17.87 12.33
C LYS A 99 5.67 -17.57 11.50
N VAL A 100 5.63 -16.50 10.70
CA VAL A 100 6.78 -16.09 9.88
C VAL A 100 7.91 -15.55 10.73
N LEU A 101 7.62 -14.72 11.74
CA LEU A 101 8.63 -14.20 12.66
C LEU A 101 9.28 -15.34 13.45
N GLU A 102 8.53 -16.29 13.98
CA GLU A 102 9.07 -17.48 14.68
C GLU A 102 9.99 -18.32 13.76
N ALA A 103 9.67 -18.42 12.46
CA ALA A 103 10.43 -19.24 11.51
C ALA A 103 11.61 -18.52 10.84
N LYS A 104 11.57 -17.21 10.69
CA LYS A 104 12.52 -16.44 9.84
C LYS A 104 13.29 -15.35 10.57
N SER A 105 12.83 -14.82 11.71
CA SER A 105 13.49 -13.69 12.39
C SER A 105 14.97 -13.95 12.67
N GLY A 106 15.32 -15.10 13.24
CA GLY A 106 16.70 -15.48 13.54
C GLY A 106 17.64 -15.64 12.33
N LYS A 107 17.17 -15.43 11.09
CA LYS A 107 18.00 -15.47 9.88
C LYS A 107 18.61 -14.12 9.53
N CYS A 108 17.91 -13.03 9.79
CA CYS A 108 18.31 -11.69 9.35
C CYS A 108 18.01 -10.56 10.34
N PHE A 109 17.24 -10.79 11.41
CA PHE A 109 17.03 -9.77 12.42
C PHE A 109 18.31 -9.69 13.27
N SER A 110 18.83 -8.48 13.43
CA SER A 110 19.88 -8.14 14.37
C SER A 110 19.26 -7.48 15.60
N GLU A 111 20.04 -7.36 16.68
CA GLU A 111 19.68 -6.43 17.74
C GLU A 111 19.59 -5.02 17.14
N PRO A 112 18.67 -4.16 17.64
CA PRO A 112 18.59 -2.78 17.18
C PRO A 112 19.94 -2.08 17.40
N GLU A 113 20.57 -1.63 16.32
CA GLU A 113 21.72 -0.75 16.42
C GLU A 113 21.20 0.67 16.73
N GLU A 114 21.77 1.33 17.75
CA GLU A 114 21.34 2.69 18.14
C GLU A 114 21.76 3.76 17.12
N SER A 115 22.75 3.46 16.27
CA SER A 115 23.22 4.31 15.18
C SER A 115 23.90 3.49 14.08
N PHE A 116 23.76 3.92 12.83
CA PHE A 116 24.47 3.35 11.69
C PHE A 116 25.11 4.45 10.82
N CYS A 117 26.42 4.59 10.93
CA CYS A 117 27.17 5.58 10.15
C CYS A 117 27.24 5.15 8.67
N GLY A 118 26.53 5.88 7.81
CA GLY A 118 26.53 5.71 6.36
C GLY A 118 25.14 5.58 5.73
N ASN A 119 24.05 5.73 6.51
CA ASN A 119 22.66 5.70 6.03
C ASN A 119 22.08 7.10 5.74
N LEU A 120 22.90 8.15 5.83
CA LEU A 120 22.54 9.57 5.66
C LEU A 120 21.66 10.15 6.78
N ARG A 121 21.54 9.45 7.92
CA ARG A 121 20.77 9.89 9.09
C ARG A 121 21.72 10.04 10.26
N VAL A 122 21.63 11.17 10.95
CA VAL A 122 22.40 11.40 12.18
C VAL A 122 21.70 10.69 13.32
N GLU A 123 22.34 9.66 13.87
CA GLU A 123 21.77 8.79 14.91
C GLU A 123 22.76 8.63 16.08
N GLY A 124 22.24 8.34 17.28
CA GLY A 124 23.08 8.10 18.47
C GLY A 124 24.07 9.24 18.78
N ASP A 125 25.37 8.93 18.73
CA ASP A 125 26.47 9.86 19.00
C ASP A 125 27.08 10.52 17.76
N GLU A 126 26.52 10.30 16.57
CA GLU A 126 26.97 10.89 15.32
C GLU A 126 26.79 12.42 15.31
N GLU A 127 27.74 13.15 14.71
CA GLU A 127 27.60 14.60 14.52
C GLU A 127 27.13 14.95 13.10
N CYS A 128 27.30 14.02 12.16
CA CYS A 128 26.93 14.10 10.75
C CYS A 128 26.98 12.69 10.15
N ASP A 129 26.36 12.48 8.99
CA ASP A 129 26.46 11.26 8.21
C ASP A 129 26.48 11.59 6.69
N ALA A 130 27.67 11.44 6.09
CA ALA A 130 27.91 11.70 4.67
C ALA A 130 27.38 10.60 3.73
N GLY A 131 26.97 9.46 4.27
CA GLY A 131 26.66 8.24 3.52
C GLY A 131 27.86 7.30 3.39
N LEU A 132 27.66 6.19 2.67
CA LEU A 132 28.67 5.13 2.51
C LEU A 132 29.92 5.62 1.75
N LEU A 133 31.10 5.23 2.25
CA LEU A 133 32.39 5.58 1.64
C LEU A 133 32.50 5.13 0.18
N GLY A 134 32.84 6.07 -0.71
CA GLY A 134 33.10 5.79 -2.13
C GLY A 134 31.98 6.19 -3.10
N THR A 135 30.89 6.77 -2.62
CA THR A 135 29.88 7.42 -3.48
C THR A 135 30.28 8.87 -3.79
N GLU A 136 30.07 9.32 -5.03
CA GLU A 136 30.59 10.60 -5.56
C GLU A 136 30.10 11.87 -4.84
N ASP A 137 29.07 11.79 -4.00
CA ASP A 137 28.55 12.91 -3.21
C ASP A 137 29.18 12.98 -1.81
N ASN A 138 30.41 13.45 -1.71
CA ASN A 138 31.12 13.55 -0.44
C ASN A 138 30.76 14.86 0.30
N ASP A 139 30.24 14.78 1.52
CA ASP A 139 30.06 15.95 2.38
C ASP A 139 31.43 16.41 2.91
N ALA A 140 31.91 17.57 2.45
CA ALA A 140 33.21 18.12 2.86
C ALA A 140 33.27 18.44 4.36
N CYS A 141 32.13 18.53 5.03
CA CYS A 141 32.02 18.88 6.44
C CYS A 141 32.10 17.66 7.35
N CYS A 142 31.87 16.48 6.81
CA CYS A 142 31.74 15.24 7.56
C CYS A 142 32.88 14.27 7.25
N ASP A 143 33.35 13.54 8.26
CA ASP A 143 34.34 12.50 8.08
C ASP A 143 33.73 11.10 7.95
N LYS A 144 34.60 10.12 7.72
CA LYS A 144 34.22 8.72 7.49
C LYS A 144 33.75 7.98 8.75
N VAL A 145 33.83 8.61 9.92
CA VAL A 145 33.39 8.06 11.21
C VAL A 145 32.25 8.90 11.79
N CYS A 146 31.52 9.62 10.92
CA CYS A 146 30.34 10.39 11.27
C CYS A 146 30.59 11.50 12.31
N LYS A 147 31.78 12.13 12.23
CA LYS A 147 32.14 13.31 13.02
C LYS A 147 32.39 14.52 12.12
N LEU A 148 32.09 15.71 12.63
CA LEU A 148 32.35 16.95 11.89
C LEU A 148 33.86 17.19 11.79
N ARG A 149 34.31 17.66 10.63
CA ARG A 149 35.71 18.07 10.39
C ARG A 149 36.01 19.41 11.04
N ARG A 150 35.93 19.48 12.36
CA ARG A 150 36.15 20.71 13.14
C ARG A 150 37.55 21.30 12.93
N ASN A 151 38.53 20.45 12.66
CA ASN A 151 39.90 20.86 12.29
C ASN A 151 39.95 21.63 10.95
N GLN A 152 38.93 21.53 10.10
CA GLN A 152 38.73 22.27 8.86
C GLN A 152 37.69 23.38 9.02
N GLY A 153 37.28 23.69 10.25
CA GLY A 153 36.30 24.74 10.56
C GLY A 153 34.83 24.33 10.44
N ALA A 154 34.51 23.06 10.20
CA ALA A 154 33.12 22.62 10.09
C ALA A 154 32.38 22.71 11.43
N VAL A 155 31.22 23.38 11.42
CA VAL A 155 30.30 23.48 12.57
C VAL A 155 28.96 22.80 12.30
N CYS A 156 28.70 22.39 11.06
CA CYS A 156 27.52 21.67 10.63
C CYS A 156 27.81 20.84 9.37
N SER A 157 26.86 20.00 8.97
CA SER A 157 26.92 19.19 7.75
C SER A 157 25.94 19.71 6.70
N ASP A 158 26.41 19.97 5.49
CA ASP A 158 25.58 20.44 4.38
C ASP A 158 24.55 19.38 3.94
N LYS A 159 24.85 18.09 4.17
CA LYS A 159 23.93 16.99 3.82
C LYS A 159 22.85 16.74 4.85
N ASN A 160 23.16 16.87 6.14
CA ASN A 160 22.23 16.48 7.20
C ASN A 160 21.49 17.68 7.81
N SER A 161 21.94 18.92 7.57
CA SER A 161 21.41 20.11 8.23
C SER A 161 20.80 21.11 7.24
N PRO A 162 19.48 21.37 7.28
CA PRO A 162 18.82 22.30 6.35
C PRO A 162 19.27 23.77 6.46
N CYS A 163 19.92 24.16 7.56
CA CYS A 163 20.48 25.50 7.77
C CYS A 163 22.01 25.51 7.73
N CYS A 164 22.62 24.58 7.01
CA CYS A 164 24.07 24.55 6.79
C CYS A 164 24.40 24.86 5.33
N GLN A 165 25.44 25.66 5.14
CA GLN A 165 26.01 25.91 3.83
C GLN A 165 27.52 26.09 3.95
N ASN A 166 28.28 25.33 3.16
CA ASN A 166 29.75 25.32 3.19
C ASN A 166 30.28 25.07 4.61
N CYS A 167 29.69 24.11 5.32
CA CYS A 167 30.06 23.73 6.69
C CYS A 167 29.86 24.81 7.76
N GLN A 168 29.16 25.90 7.43
CA GLN A 168 28.83 27.00 8.32
C GLN A 168 27.32 27.19 8.43
N TYR A 169 26.87 27.75 9.55
CA TYR A 169 25.46 28.10 9.70
C TYR A 169 25.06 29.16 8.67
N MET A 170 23.94 28.92 7.99
CA MET A 170 23.35 29.91 7.09
C MET A 170 22.94 31.16 7.85
N ALA A 171 22.99 32.31 7.18
CA ALA A 171 22.61 33.59 7.76
C ALA A 171 21.16 33.60 8.27
N VAL A 172 20.90 34.47 9.26
CA VAL A 172 19.56 34.67 9.81
C VAL A 172 18.57 35.04 8.71
N GLY A 173 17.38 34.43 8.74
CA GLY A 173 16.31 34.73 7.79
C GLY A 173 16.33 33.92 6.49
N VAL A 174 17.36 33.09 6.24
CA VAL A 174 17.35 32.17 5.10
C VAL A 174 16.24 31.13 5.29
N LYS A 175 15.41 30.92 4.27
CA LYS A 175 14.29 29.96 4.34
C LYS A 175 14.81 28.53 4.30
N CYS A 176 14.44 27.74 5.30
CA CYS A 176 14.83 26.32 5.43
C CYS A 176 13.63 25.35 5.35
N ARG A 177 12.40 25.86 5.52
CA ARG A 177 11.18 25.08 5.31
C ARG A 177 10.11 25.93 4.65
N ASP A 178 9.49 25.41 3.60
CA ASP A 178 8.33 26.04 2.97
C ASP A 178 7.08 25.94 3.86
N ALA A 179 6.13 26.84 3.66
CA ALA A 179 4.83 26.76 4.33
C ALA A 179 4.07 25.52 3.85
N GLN A 180 3.60 24.71 4.79
CA GLN A 180 2.83 23.50 4.55
C GLN A 180 1.38 23.70 5.00
N TYR A 181 0.54 24.21 4.10
CA TYR A 181 -0.89 24.42 4.35
C TYR A 181 -1.63 23.13 4.69
N ALA A 182 -1.17 22.01 4.12
CA ALA A 182 -1.73 20.69 4.37
C ALA A 182 -1.64 20.26 5.84
N THR A 183 -0.55 20.63 6.53
CA THR A 183 -0.25 20.27 7.92
C THR A 183 -0.38 21.45 8.89
N CYS A 184 -0.83 22.63 8.42
CA CYS A 184 -1.00 23.85 9.21
C CYS A 184 0.31 24.43 9.76
N GLU A 185 1.39 24.35 9.00
CA GLU A 185 2.72 24.83 9.39
C GLU A 185 3.17 25.99 8.49
N GLN A 186 3.55 27.11 9.08
CA GLN A 186 4.11 28.24 8.34
C GLN A 186 5.52 27.93 7.82
N GLU A 187 6.05 28.83 6.99
CA GLU A 187 7.46 28.78 6.62
C GLU A 187 8.36 28.94 7.86
N SER A 188 9.56 28.37 7.78
CA SER A 188 10.57 28.50 8.83
C SER A 188 11.89 28.96 8.23
N ARG A 189 12.65 29.72 9.02
CA ARG A 189 13.87 30.40 8.61
C ARG A 189 15.00 30.13 9.61
N CYS A 190 16.22 30.02 9.09
CA CYS A 190 17.43 29.79 9.86
C CYS A 190 17.67 30.93 10.85
N THR A 191 18.18 30.58 12.03
CA THR A 191 18.45 31.55 13.11
C THR A 191 19.77 32.28 12.94
N GLY A 192 20.67 31.82 12.06
CA GLY A 192 22.04 32.33 11.96
C GLY A 192 23.04 31.65 12.91
N THR A 193 22.55 30.86 13.87
CA THR A 193 23.35 30.36 15.01
C THR A 193 23.23 28.86 15.23
N SER A 194 22.46 28.17 14.39
CA SER A 194 22.19 26.74 14.48
C SER A 194 22.06 26.14 13.09
N SER A 195 22.45 24.88 12.97
CA SER A 195 22.27 24.05 11.78
C SER A 195 20.85 23.48 11.65
N VAL A 196 20.12 23.46 12.75
CA VAL A 196 18.74 22.96 12.81
C VAL A 196 17.77 24.04 12.35
N CYS A 197 16.94 23.72 11.37
CA CYS A 197 15.82 24.58 10.98
C CYS A 197 14.80 24.61 12.14
N PRO A 198 14.49 25.80 12.69
CA PRO A 198 13.58 25.88 13.84
C PRO A 198 12.19 25.31 13.49
N PRO A 199 11.43 24.81 14.47
CA PRO A 199 10.06 24.37 14.26
C PRO A 199 9.23 25.47 13.58
N SER A 200 8.39 25.08 12.62
CA SER A 200 7.51 26.03 11.94
C SER A 200 6.48 26.57 12.92
N ALA A 201 6.20 27.87 12.85
CA ALA A 201 5.09 28.44 13.59
C ALA A 201 3.75 27.85 13.09
N PRO A 202 2.75 27.70 13.97
CA PRO A 202 1.43 27.24 13.56
C PRO A 202 0.77 28.26 12.63
N MET A 203 0.08 27.79 11.59
CA MET A 203 -0.80 28.66 10.81
C MET A 203 -1.93 29.22 11.67
N SER A 204 -2.48 30.37 11.26
CA SER A 204 -3.61 30.98 11.97
C SER A 204 -4.80 30.03 12.02
N ASP A 205 -5.47 29.99 13.17
CA ASP A 205 -6.68 29.20 13.34
C ASP A 205 -7.72 29.54 12.27
N ASN A 206 -8.48 28.54 11.83
CA ASN A 206 -9.45 28.59 10.73
C ASN A 206 -8.87 28.70 9.31
N THR A 207 -7.54 28.72 9.14
CA THR A 207 -6.93 28.53 7.81
C THR A 207 -7.34 27.18 7.21
N GLY A 208 -7.73 27.16 5.94
CA GLY A 208 -8.11 25.91 5.27
C GLY A 208 -6.90 24.98 5.06
N CYS A 209 -7.10 23.68 5.30
CA CYS A 209 -6.07 22.64 5.12
C CYS A 209 -6.64 21.43 4.37
N LEU A 210 -5.97 20.26 4.46
CA LEU A 210 -6.38 19.03 3.78
C LEU A 210 -7.86 18.70 3.99
N GLU A 211 -8.51 18.17 2.95
CA GLU A 211 -9.86 17.60 3.01
C GLU A 211 -10.95 18.56 3.55
N ARG A 212 -10.87 19.86 3.18
CA ARG A 212 -11.73 20.95 3.71
C ARG A 212 -11.64 21.13 5.23
N GLY A 213 -10.59 20.61 5.84
CA GLY A 213 -10.27 20.82 7.24
C GLY A 213 -9.89 22.26 7.53
N LYS A 214 -9.74 22.55 8.83
CA LYS A 214 -9.29 23.86 9.34
C LYS A 214 -8.15 23.71 10.32
N CYS A 215 -7.21 24.63 10.26
CA CYS A 215 -6.13 24.70 11.23
C CYS A 215 -6.65 25.09 12.62
N ARG A 216 -6.17 24.37 13.64
CA ARG A 216 -6.34 24.73 15.05
C ARG A 216 -5.07 24.39 15.81
N GLY A 217 -4.39 25.40 16.35
CA GLY A 217 -3.15 25.20 17.12
C GLY A 217 -2.05 24.49 16.34
N GLY A 218 -1.89 24.78 15.05
CA GLY A 218 -0.87 24.16 14.19
C GLY A 218 -1.16 22.74 13.74
N LYS A 219 -2.39 22.24 13.90
CA LYS A 219 -2.82 20.94 13.38
C LYS A 219 -3.99 21.12 12.43
N CYS A 220 -3.99 20.36 11.34
CA CYS A 220 -5.13 20.29 10.43
C CYS A 220 -6.24 19.43 11.05
N ILE A 221 -7.33 20.07 11.47
CA ILE A 221 -8.53 19.40 11.98
C ILE A 221 -9.43 19.07 10.78
N PRO A 222 -9.75 17.80 10.52
CA PRO A 222 -10.56 17.43 9.35
C PRO A 222 -11.98 18.00 9.45
N PHE A 223 -12.66 18.07 8.31
CA PHE A 223 -13.95 18.75 8.17
C PHE A 223 -14.98 18.34 9.24
N CYS A 224 -15.21 17.05 9.45
CA CYS A 224 -16.22 16.55 10.39
C CYS A 224 -15.93 16.97 11.83
N GLU A 225 -14.66 16.92 12.24
CA GLU A 225 -14.20 17.30 13.58
C GLU A 225 -14.35 18.81 13.82
N THR A 226 -14.32 19.63 12.76
CA THR A 226 -14.67 21.06 12.88
C THR A 226 -16.15 21.29 13.18
N GLN A 227 -17.01 20.30 12.89
CA GLN A 227 -18.45 20.30 13.15
C GLN A 227 -18.83 19.47 14.39
N ASN A 228 -17.85 19.11 15.24
CA ASN A 228 -18.03 18.22 16.40
C ASN A 228 -18.57 16.82 16.03
N GLN A 229 -18.23 16.33 14.84
CA GLN A 229 -18.50 14.98 14.37
C GLN A 229 -17.17 14.24 14.11
N GLN A 230 -17.23 12.96 13.76
CA GLN A 230 -16.07 12.15 13.39
C GLN A 230 -16.07 11.88 11.90
N SER A 231 -14.90 12.00 11.28
CA SER A 231 -14.68 11.59 9.89
C SER A 231 -14.87 10.09 9.74
N CYS A 232 -15.58 9.68 8.69
CA CYS A 232 -15.82 8.27 8.39
C CYS A 232 -16.03 8.06 6.89
N MET A 233 -15.94 6.81 6.45
CA MET A 233 -16.26 6.41 5.08
C MET A 233 -17.69 5.85 5.05
N CYS A 234 -18.53 6.32 4.13
CA CYS A 234 -19.87 5.77 3.93
C CYS A 234 -19.78 4.31 3.46
N ASP A 235 -20.57 3.43 4.06
CA ASP A 235 -20.63 1.99 3.78
C ASP A 235 -21.54 1.62 2.60
N VAL A 236 -22.36 2.57 2.13
CA VAL A 236 -23.19 2.42 0.94
C VAL A 236 -22.39 2.83 -0.30
N ILE A 237 -22.28 1.94 -1.30
CA ILE A 237 -21.51 2.18 -2.54
C ILE A 237 -21.88 3.51 -3.22
N ALA A 238 -23.17 3.86 -3.26
CA ALA A 238 -23.66 5.09 -3.88
C ALA A 238 -23.20 6.37 -3.17
N ASP A 239 -22.82 6.26 -1.90
CA ASP A 239 -22.37 7.35 -1.04
C ASP A 239 -20.87 7.26 -0.71
N ALA A 240 -20.20 6.18 -1.09
CA ALA A 240 -18.80 5.90 -0.73
C ALA A 240 -17.79 6.94 -1.27
N CYS A 241 -18.19 7.73 -2.27
CA CYS A 241 -17.40 8.85 -2.82
C CYS A 241 -17.94 10.24 -2.43
N LYS A 242 -18.76 10.30 -1.38
CA LYS A 242 -19.18 11.54 -0.74
C LYS A 242 -18.44 11.71 0.58
N ARG A 243 -18.24 12.94 1.00
CA ARG A 243 -17.73 13.23 2.35
C ARG A 243 -18.80 12.84 3.36
N CYS A 244 -18.43 11.97 4.28
CA CYS A 244 -19.34 11.47 5.29
C CYS A 244 -18.81 11.74 6.70
N CYS A 245 -19.75 12.00 7.61
CA CYS A 245 -19.47 12.23 9.02
C CYS A 245 -20.39 11.35 9.86
N ARG A 246 -19.99 11.05 11.09
CA ARG A 246 -20.84 10.40 12.11
C ARG A 246 -20.76 11.15 13.43
N PRO A 247 -21.82 11.23 14.23
CA PRO A 247 -21.75 11.91 15.53
C PRO A 247 -20.87 11.17 16.55
N SER A 248 -20.87 9.83 16.54
CA SER A 248 -20.04 9.00 17.41
C SER A 248 -19.67 7.66 16.74
N LEU A 249 -18.69 6.93 17.29
CA LEU A 249 -18.12 5.69 16.70
C LEU A 249 -19.18 4.63 16.36
N ASN A 250 -20.23 4.52 17.18
CA ASN A 250 -21.28 3.52 17.06
C ASN A 250 -22.45 3.95 16.16
N GLU A 251 -22.42 5.18 15.64
CA GLU A 251 -23.46 5.73 14.79
C GLU A 251 -23.15 5.57 13.30
N THR A 252 -24.19 5.57 12.50
CA THR A 252 -24.10 5.41 11.04
C THR A 252 -23.34 6.58 10.42
N CYS A 253 -22.44 6.26 9.50
CA CYS A 253 -21.74 7.25 8.70
C CYS A 253 -22.68 7.77 7.60
N THR A 254 -22.96 9.07 7.57
CA THR A 254 -23.88 9.66 6.60
C THR A 254 -23.24 10.80 5.81
N PRO A 255 -23.66 11.02 4.55
CA PRO A 255 -23.17 12.15 3.76
C PRO A 255 -23.49 13.50 4.40
N VAL A 256 -22.58 14.46 4.23
CA VAL A 256 -22.78 15.84 4.69
C VAL A 256 -23.77 16.60 3.80
N ASP A 257 -24.45 17.61 4.37
CA ASP A 257 -25.33 18.55 3.64
C ASP A 257 -24.74 19.97 3.68
N PRO A 258 -24.50 20.64 2.53
CA PRO A 258 -24.69 20.16 1.15
C PRO A 258 -23.72 19.04 0.77
N VAL A 259 -24.17 18.17 -0.14
CA VAL A 259 -23.38 17.04 -0.65
C VAL A 259 -22.02 17.50 -1.16
N ASP A 260 -20.98 16.87 -0.65
CA ASP A 260 -19.58 17.12 -1.03
C ASP A 260 -18.98 15.86 -1.65
N ILE A 261 -18.62 15.93 -2.93
CA ILE A 261 -18.08 14.80 -3.69
C ILE A 261 -16.56 14.76 -3.51
N LEU A 262 -16.02 13.59 -3.16
CA LEU A 262 -14.59 13.40 -2.97
C LEU A 262 -13.85 13.45 -4.31
N PRO A 263 -12.60 13.96 -4.34
CA PRO A 263 -11.79 13.97 -5.56
C PRO A 263 -11.55 12.58 -6.15
N ASP A 264 -11.27 12.53 -7.45
CA ASP A 264 -10.86 11.30 -8.11
C ASP A 264 -9.58 10.76 -7.47
N GLY A 265 -9.51 9.44 -7.25
CA GLY A 265 -8.39 8.78 -6.60
C GLY A 265 -8.46 8.73 -5.06
N THR A 266 -9.49 9.28 -4.43
CA THR A 266 -9.75 9.06 -3.00
C THR A 266 -10.17 7.60 -2.75
N PRO A 267 -9.59 6.90 -1.75
CA PRO A 267 -10.03 5.56 -1.37
C PRO A 267 -11.51 5.52 -0.99
N CYS A 268 -12.20 4.47 -1.44
CA CYS A 268 -13.60 4.17 -1.10
C CYS A 268 -13.74 2.67 -0.74
N ILE A 269 -14.92 2.24 -0.30
CA ILE A 269 -15.13 0.95 0.37
C ILE A 269 -14.68 -0.31 -0.40
N GLN A 270 -14.52 -0.19 -1.72
CA GLN A 270 -14.15 -1.29 -2.61
C GLN A 270 -13.12 -0.89 -3.68
N GLY A 271 -12.46 0.26 -3.55
CA GLY A 271 -11.47 0.75 -4.52
C GLY A 271 -11.26 2.26 -4.44
N PHE A 272 -11.42 2.97 -5.56
CA PHE A 272 -11.16 4.42 -5.63
C PHE A 272 -12.30 5.18 -6.31
N CYS A 273 -12.44 6.45 -5.93
CA CYS A 273 -13.41 7.35 -6.53
C CYS A 273 -13.00 7.78 -7.93
N ASN A 274 -13.95 7.72 -8.86
CA ASN A 274 -13.83 8.22 -10.22
C ASN A 274 -15.15 8.89 -10.61
N LYS A 275 -15.13 10.20 -10.86
CA LYS A 275 -16.31 11.03 -11.18
C LYS A 275 -17.45 10.83 -10.17
N GLY A 276 -17.09 10.76 -8.88
CA GLY A 276 -18.04 10.56 -7.78
C GLY A 276 -18.61 9.15 -7.63
N THR A 277 -18.11 8.16 -8.37
CA THR A 277 -18.50 6.74 -8.26
C THR A 277 -17.35 5.91 -7.72
N CYS A 278 -17.63 4.97 -6.81
CA CYS A 278 -16.63 4.07 -6.25
C CYS A 278 -16.37 2.88 -7.19
N GLU A 279 -15.27 2.93 -7.94
CA GLU A 279 -14.86 1.89 -8.87
C GLU A 279 -14.07 0.79 -8.16
N LYS A 280 -14.40 -0.48 -8.46
CA LYS A 280 -13.74 -1.63 -7.86
C LYS A 280 -12.33 -1.82 -8.40
N THR A 281 -11.34 -1.93 -7.53
CA THR A 281 -10.00 -2.40 -7.90
C THR A 281 -9.88 -3.89 -7.65
N ILE A 282 -9.74 -4.68 -8.70
CA ILE A 282 -9.50 -6.13 -8.60
C ILE A 282 -8.01 -6.32 -8.29
N GLN A 283 -7.60 -6.29 -7.02
CA GLN A 283 -6.23 -6.63 -6.64
C GLN A 283 -6.01 -8.14 -6.49
N ASP A 284 -7.04 -8.92 -6.15
CA ASP A 284 -6.84 -10.25 -5.54
C ASP A 284 -6.75 -11.48 -6.47
N VAL A 285 -7.26 -11.43 -7.70
CA VAL A 285 -7.43 -12.67 -8.51
C VAL A 285 -6.38 -12.81 -9.61
N VAL A 286 -5.84 -11.70 -10.10
CA VAL A 286 -5.02 -11.69 -11.31
C VAL A 286 -3.59 -12.18 -11.02
N GLU A 287 -2.93 -11.73 -9.96
CA GLU A 287 -1.58 -12.24 -9.60
C GLU A 287 -1.57 -13.74 -9.30
N ARG A 288 -2.57 -14.24 -8.55
CA ARG A 288 -2.70 -15.68 -8.23
C ARG A 288 -2.95 -16.56 -9.46
N PHE A 289 -3.68 -16.07 -10.47
CA PHE A 289 -3.90 -16.84 -11.71
C PHE A 289 -2.69 -16.84 -12.63
N TRP A 290 -1.96 -15.72 -12.72
CA TRP A 290 -0.78 -15.64 -13.58
C TRP A 290 0.40 -16.44 -13.02
N ASP A 291 0.60 -16.54 -11.70
CA ASP A 291 1.61 -17.47 -11.16
C ASP A 291 1.31 -18.92 -11.54
N ILE A 292 0.04 -19.33 -11.48
CA ILE A 292 -0.39 -20.67 -11.90
C ILE A 292 -0.15 -20.88 -13.38
N ILE A 293 -0.41 -19.87 -14.23
CA ILE A 293 -0.28 -19.95 -15.71
C ILE A 293 1.17 -19.82 -16.18
N GLU A 294 1.98 -18.97 -15.55
CA GLU A 294 3.40 -18.79 -15.86
C GLU A 294 4.27 -19.98 -15.40
N GLU A 295 3.85 -20.71 -14.36
CA GLU A 295 4.52 -21.95 -13.92
C GLU A 295 4.18 -23.19 -14.79
N ILE A 296 3.26 -23.06 -15.75
CA ILE A 296 2.89 -24.15 -16.68
C ILE A 296 3.99 -24.35 -17.72
N ASN A 297 5.07 -25.01 -17.30
CA ASN A 297 6.06 -25.55 -18.22
C ASN A 297 5.45 -26.75 -18.95
N ILE A 298 5.47 -26.74 -20.29
CA ILE A 298 4.94 -27.83 -21.13
C ILE A 298 5.54 -29.20 -20.75
N ASN A 299 6.78 -29.21 -20.25
CA ASN A 299 7.46 -30.42 -19.80
C ASN A 299 6.88 -30.94 -18.46
N LYS A 300 6.49 -30.05 -17.54
CA LYS A 300 5.81 -30.43 -16.29
C LYS A 300 4.36 -30.88 -16.55
N VAL A 301 3.68 -30.24 -17.50
CA VAL A 301 2.34 -30.68 -17.94
C VAL A 301 2.41 -32.07 -18.56
N LEU A 302 3.37 -32.34 -19.45
CA LEU A 302 3.58 -33.67 -20.03
C LEU A 302 3.92 -34.72 -18.96
N LEU A 303 4.74 -34.38 -17.97
CA LEU A 303 5.02 -35.25 -16.83
C LEU A 303 3.77 -35.52 -15.98
N PHE A 304 2.97 -34.50 -15.69
CA PHE A 304 1.71 -34.65 -14.95
C PHE A 304 0.69 -35.50 -15.71
N LEU A 305 0.55 -35.30 -17.03
CA LEU A 305 -0.32 -36.09 -17.90
C LEU A 305 0.16 -37.55 -17.99
N ARG A 306 1.47 -37.78 -18.00
CA ARG A 306 2.06 -39.13 -17.97
C ARG A 306 1.81 -39.82 -16.64
N ASP A 307 2.04 -39.13 -15.53
CA ASP A 307 1.90 -39.69 -14.19
C ASP A 307 0.42 -39.91 -13.81
N ASN A 308 -0.50 -39.20 -14.47
CA ASN A 308 -1.96 -39.35 -14.35
C ASN A 308 -2.60 -39.80 -15.67
N VAL A 309 -2.01 -40.80 -16.33
CA VAL A 309 -2.44 -41.27 -17.65
C VAL A 309 -3.92 -41.69 -17.69
N VAL A 310 -4.43 -42.30 -16.62
CA VAL A 310 -5.83 -42.74 -16.55
C VAL A 310 -6.80 -41.55 -16.56
N GLY A 311 -6.54 -40.53 -15.71
CA GLY A 311 -7.36 -39.32 -15.68
C GLY A 311 -7.29 -38.55 -16.99
N THR A 312 -6.12 -38.48 -17.60
CA THR A 312 -5.91 -37.85 -18.90
C THR A 312 -6.72 -38.53 -20.01
N VAL A 313 -6.69 -39.86 -20.09
CA VAL A 313 -7.48 -40.62 -21.07
C VAL A 313 -8.97 -40.41 -20.85
N VAL A 314 -9.45 -40.39 -19.60
CA VAL A 314 -10.87 -40.12 -19.30
C VAL A 314 -11.28 -38.73 -19.76
N VAL A 315 -10.48 -37.69 -19.46
CA VAL A 315 -10.80 -36.30 -19.85
C VAL A 315 -10.78 -36.12 -21.38
N VAL A 316 -9.75 -36.63 -22.06
CA VAL A 316 -9.65 -36.52 -23.53
C VAL A 316 -10.75 -37.33 -24.22
N SER A 317 -11.07 -38.52 -23.71
CA SER A 317 -12.16 -39.34 -24.25
C SER A 317 -13.52 -38.64 -24.05
N ALA A 318 -13.80 -38.09 -22.87
CA ALA A 318 -15.02 -37.31 -22.63
C ALA A 318 -15.10 -36.07 -23.55
N ALA A 319 -14.00 -35.35 -23.74
CA ALA A 319 -13.95 -34.17 -24.61
C ALA A 319 -14.23 -34.49 -26.09
N LEU A 320 -13.92 -35.71 -26.55
CA LEU A 320 -14.19 -36.15 -27.92
C LEU A 320 -15.58 -36.79 -28.07
N TRP A 321 -15.95 -37.68 -27.15
CA TRP A 321 -17.14 -38.50 -27.28
C TRP A 321 -18.43 -37.80 -26.87
N ILE A 322 -18.38 -36.85 -25.92
CA ILE A 322 -19.59 -36.09 -25.51
C ILE A 322 -20.07 -35.20 -26.67
N PRO A 323 -19.23 -34.39 -27.33
CA PRO A 323 -19.66 -33.59 -28.48
C PRO A 323 -20.10 -34.44 -29.67
N ALA A 324 -19.39 -35.54 -29.96
CA ALA A 324 -19.76 -36.46 -31.04
C ALA A 324 -21.12 -37.11 -30.78
N SER A 325 -21.40 -37.54 -29.54
CA SER A 325 -22.70 -38.10 -29.14
C SER A 325 -23.82 -37.06 -29.25
N CYS A 326 -23.58 -35.83 -28.82
CA CYS A 326 -24.53 -34.72 -29.00
C CYS A 326 -24.82 -34.44 -30.48
N LEU A 327 -23.79 -34.46 -31.34
CA LEU A 327 -23.93 -34.24 -32.77
C LEU A 327 -24.72 -35.37 -33.45
N ILE A 328 -24.43 -36.62 -33.13
CA ILE A 328 -25.17 -37.79 -33.63
C ILE A 328 -26.64 -37.73 -33.19
N SER A 329 -26.88 -37.43 -31.90
CA SER A 329 -28.23 -37.27 -31.36
C SER A 329 -29.01 -36.14 -32.05
N TYR A 330 -28.33 -35.04 -32.38
CA TYR A 330 -28.93 -33.95 -33.16
C TYR A 330 -29.31 -34.41 -34.57
N ILE A 331 -28.42 -35.13 -35.27
CA ILE A 331 -28.66 -35.65 -36.62
C ILE A 331 -29.79 -36.67 -36.63
N ASP A 332 -29.83 -37.61 -35.68
CA ASP A 332 -30.90 -38.61 -35.59
C ASP A 332 -32.25 -37.97 -35.31
N ARG A 333 -32.31 -36.98 -34.41
CA ARG A 333 -33.54 -36.22 -34.18
C ARG A 333 -33.99 -35.45 -35.42
N ALA A 334 -33.06 -34.92 -36.21
CA ALA A 334 -33.39 -34.26 -37.48
C ALA A 334 -33.94 -35.24 -38.52
N ARG A 335 -33.34 -36.44 -38.65
CA ARG A 335 -33.81 -37.50 -39.55
C ARG A 335 -35.18 -38.05 -39.15
N LEU A 336 -35.43 -38.26 -37.86
CA LEU A 336 -36.74 -38.69 -37.35
C LEU A 336 -37.83 -37.64 -37.63
N ARG A 337 -37.51 -36.34 -37.48
CA ARG A 337 -38.44 -35.26 -37.84
C ARG A 337 -38.73 -35.23 -39.34
N ALA A 338 -37.73 -35.44 -40.19
CA ALA A 338 -37.92 -35.53 -41.63
C ALA A 338 -38.81 -36.72 -42.02
N ALA A 339 -38.55 -37.91 -41.45
CA ALA A 339 -39.36 -39.10 -41.69
C ALA A 339 -40.81 -38.96 -41.18
N TYR A 340 -41.01 -38.31 -40.02
CA TYR A 340 -42.35 -37.98 -39.51
C TYR A 340 -43.10 -37.02 -40.44
N ASN A 341 -42.43 -35.99 -40.95
CA ASN A 341 -43.04 -35.05 -41.89
C ASN A 341 -43.40 -35.72 -43.23
N GLU A 342 -42.53 -36.59 -43.74
CA GLU A 342 -42.79 -37.37 -44.97
C GLU A 342 -43.97 -38.35 -44.79
N HIS A 343 -44.08 -38.99 -43.62
CA HIS A 343 -45.24 -39.82 -43.29
C HIS A 343 -46.53 -39.00 -43.14
N ARG A 344 -46.44 -37.78 -42.60
CA ARG A 344 -47.59 -36.88 -42.46
C ARG A 344 -48.10 -36.39 -43.82
N GLU A 345 -47.21 -36.16 -44.78
CA GLU A 345 -47.57 -35.74 -46.14
C GLU A 345 -48.18 -36.88 -46.98
N ARG A 346 -47.89 -38.16 -46.66
CA ARG A 346 -48.54 -39.31 -47.34
C ARG A 346 -49.92 -39.68 -46.80
N VAL A 347 -50.36 -39.10 -45.68
CA VAL A 347 -51.61 -39.44 -44.99
C VAL A 347 -52.67 -38.32 -45.14
N VAL A 348 -52.36 -37.24 -45.87
CA VAL A 348 -53.29 -36.19 -46.32
C VAL A 348 -53.61 -36.39 -47.79
#